data_AF-A0A954N3P2-F1
#
_entry.id   AF-A0A954N3P2-F1
#
_cell.length_a   1.000
_cell.length_b   1.000
_cell.length_c   1.000
_cell.angle_alpha   90.00
_cell.angle_beta   90.00
_cell.angle_gamma   90.00
#
_symmetry.space_group_name_H-M   'P 1'
#
loop_
_entity.id
_entity.type
_entity.pdbx_description
1 polymer ?
#
loop_
_entity_poly.entity_id
_entity_poly.type
_entity_poly.pdbx_seq_one_letter_code
_entity_poly.pdbx_strand_id
1 'polypeptide(L)'
;AVRKLESYYHEKGYPETIVELEKGNEDNDREVVFLIHEGPKTKTVSLVFSGNKEISSGVLKTHLLTKKGIGFHWYFGGKYDPTDKLNDVAQLKEYYQSLGYFDVKIDVDEKFSEDRAYVQKIYKIEEGQQFRIRNIDVVGARVISEDALRKDFDVKSGDAYNFNKISKDMKEMQEKYGKLGRLWSKVDPKPVFTEEPGIVDLVYEIDEDKPYRVRMIHPKVNGEFPHTKATVLLNRMLVAPGDLADPELLEKSRKRIAGSGLVSNTPDKPVRMNFERVDEPFHPPTEVVERGQSFGDESTRRGRRGAKESNEPVYVPLNLERLREQTRSRRQGDENRHGAGKLPPESELDRSLNDTMPAEWNPNESKQTSRIRNKHVSQEMGEMAGLTEATEHIETASAEVPDASLGFEPVEPEEVVRGQSPAGDPLYNLSPQGDPYGNPEFNIIPDQTPGWIDVFPEVSETQTGRIMFGVGFNSDAGLLGNFVIDEQNFDLFRPPTSFRDILNGTAWRGAGQQFRLEAVPGNQLSRYTLSWRDPYFLDTNYSLGLSGFYYQRNFKDWDEKRGGGRVSVGQQFTPFFSANVAVRAENVEIFNPNVPAPLILQQAVGRNLLS
;
A
#
# COMPACT_ATOMS: atom_id res chain seq x y z
N ALA A 1 1.66 -35.31 22.95
CA ALA A 1 0.26 -35.16 22.49
C ALA A 1 -0.65 -34.69 23.62
N VAL A 2 -0.82 -35.49 24.68
CA VAL A 2 -1.56 -35.22 25.95
C VAL A 2 -1.77 -33.72 26.26
N ARG A 3 -0.73 -32.95 26.61
CA ARG A 3 -0.82 -31.52 26.95
C ARG A 3 -1.54 -30.62 25.92
N LYS A 4 -1.48 -30.95 24.62
CA LYS A 4 -2.22 -30.22 23.57
C LYS A 4 -3.71 -30.55 23.58
N LEU A 5 -4.08 -31.80 23.91
CA LEU A 5 -5.47 -32.20 24.09
C LEU A 5 -6.04 -31.57 25.37
N GLU A 6 -5.31 -31.62 26.49
CA GLU A 6 -5.69 -30.93 27.74
C GLU A 6 -5.94 -29.43 27.49
N SER A 7 -4.98 -28.74 26.86
CA SER A 7 -5.11 -27.31 26.51
C SER A 7 -6.32 -27.05 25.60
N TYR A 8 -6.52 -27.87 24.57
CA TYR A 8 -7.68 -27.76 23.67
C TYR A 8 -9.02 -27.91 24.42
N TYR A 9 -9.10 -28.78 25.41
CA TYR A 9 -10.31 -28.94 26.23
C TYR A 9 -10.50 -27.79 27.23
N HIS A 10 -9.41 -27.28 27.81
CA HIS A 10 -9.43 -26.09 28.65
C HIS A 10 -9.97 -24.87 27.86
N GLU A 11 -9.46 -24.62 26.65
CA GLU A 11 -9.97 -23.58 25.71
C GLU A 11 -11.46 -23.77 25.30
N LYS A 12 -12.00 -24.99 25.45
CA LYS A 12 -13.41 -25.31 25.17
C LYS A 12 -14.31 -25.11 26.39
N GLY A 13 -13.73 -24.76 27.55
CA GLY A 13 -14.40 -24.49 28.82
C GLY A 13 -14.47 -25.68 29.77
N TYR A 14 -13.55 -26.63 29.67
CA TYR A 14 -13.47 -27.81 30.52
C TYR A 14 -12.17 -27.78 31.34
N PRO A 15 -12.12 -27.05 32.47
CA PRO A 15 -10.87 -26.78 33.20
C PRO A 15 -10.34 -27.97 34.03
N GLU A 16 -11.11 -29.05 34.11
CA GLU A 16 -10.79 -30.28 34.86
C GLU A 16 -10.54 -31.47 33.92
N THR A 17 -10.27 -31.21 32.64
CA THR A 17 -10.02 -32.30 31.70
C THR A 17 -8.69 -32.98 31.99
N ILE A 18 -8.77 -34.29 32.26
CA ILE A 18 -7.63 -35.17 32.40
C ILE A 18 -7.52 -36.01 31.12
N VAL A 19 -6.33 -36.02 30.50
CA VAL A 19 -6.06 -36.84 29.31
C VAL A 19 -4.96 -37.85 29.64
N GLU A 20 -5.31 -39.12 29.66
CA GLU A 20 -4.37 -40.22 29.91
C GLU A 20 -3.99 -40.88 28.58
N LEU A 21 -2.70 -41.25 28.44
CA LEU A 21 -2.20 -42.01 27.30
C LEU A 21 -2.25 -43.50 27.67
N GLU A 22 -3.21 -44.23 27.11
CA GLU A 22 -3.40 -45.65 27.39
C GLU A 22 -2.46 -46.53 26.55
N LYS A 23 -2.18 -46.11 25.31
CA LYS A 23 -1.36 -46.84 24.32
C LYS A 23 -0.71 -45.88 23.34
N GLY A 24 0.46 -46.20 22.78
CA GLY A 24 1.19 -45.33 21.85
C GLY A 24 2.37 -44.60 22.49
N ASN A 25 3.09 -45.27 23.40
CA ASN A 25 4.28 -44.72 24.09
C ASN A 25 5.58 -45.49 23.76
N GLU A 26 5.49 -46.58 22.97
CA GLU A 26 6.65 -47.33 22.49
C GLU A 26 6.93 -47.02 21.01
N ASP A 27 8.20 -47.00 20.60
CA ASP A 27 8.63 -46.61 19.23
C ASP A 27 8.06 -47.50 18.10
N ASN A 28 7.49 -48.65 18.44
CA ASN A 28 6.94 -49.63 17.50
C ASN A 28 5.39 -49.66 17.50
N ASP A 29 4.73 -48.84 18.32
CA ASP A 29 3.28 -48.70 18.35
C ASP A 29 2.75 -48.09 17.03
N ARG A 30 1.75 -48.74 16.43
CA ARG A 30 1.05 -48.23 15.22
C ARG A 30 -0.30 -47.59 15.54
N GLU A 31 -0.66 -47.50 16.81
CA GLU A 31 -1.94 -47.04 17.32
C GLU A 31 -1.70 -46.24 18.59
N VAL A 32 -2.39 -45.10 18.73
CA VAL A 32 -2.30 -44.23 19.90
C VAL A 32 -3.70 -44.05 20.46
N VAL A 33 -3.89 -44.36 21.74
CA VAL A 33 -5.19 -44.31 22.43
C VAL A 33 -5.10 -43.33 23.59
N PHE A 34 -6.02 -42.36 23.60
CA PHE A 34 -6.16 -41.39 24.69
C PHE A 34 -7.49 -41.61 25.41
N LEU A 35 -7.45 -41.79 26.72
CA LEU A 35 -8.63 -41.75 27.57
C LEU A 35 -8.82 -40.30 28.05
N ILE A 36 -10.01 -39.74 27.80
CA ILE A 36 -10.29 -38.33 28.07
C ILE A 36 -11.45 -38.24 29.06
N HIS A 37 -11.16 -37.71 30.25
CA HIS A 37 -12.16 -37.38 31.25
C HIS A 37 -12.43 -35.87 31.19
N GLU A 38 -13.44 -35.45 30.43
CA GLU A 38 -13.69 -34.02 30.16
C GLU A 38 -14.00 -33.19 31.43
N GLY A 39 -14.72 -33.78 32.40
CA GLY A 39 -15.18 -33.06 33.59
C GLY A 39 -16.37 -32.11 33.32
N PRO A 40 -16.78 -31.30 34.30
CA PRO A 40 -17.86 -30.33 34.13
C PRO A 40 -17.42 -29.15 33.25
N LYS A 41 -18.36 -28.63 32.45
CA LYS A 41 -18.11 -27.47 31.59
C LYS A 41 -18.37 -26.16 32.33
N THR A 42 -17.32 -25.43 32.67
CA THR A 42 -17.39 -24.18 33.44
C THR A 42 -17.58 -22.95 32.55
N LYS A 43 -18.51 -22.07 32.95
CA LYS A 43 -18.78 -20.77 32.31
C LYS A 43 -18.49 -19.62 33.27
N THR A 44 -17.95 -18.52 32.75
CA THR A 44 -17.74 -17.30 33.53
C THR A 44 -19.04 -16.50 33.67
N VAL A 45 -19.56 -16.40 34.90
CA VAL A 45 -20.86 -15.77 35.19
C VAL A 45 -20.75 -14.27 35.44
N SER A 46 -19.72 -13.85 36.16
CA SER A 46 -19.56 -12.47 36.58
C SER A 46 -18.09 -12.10 36.77
N LEU A 47 -17.75 -10.90 36.29
CA LEU A 47 -16.48 -10.23 36.48
C LEU A 47 -16.73 -9.08 37.46
N VAL A 48 -16.21 -9.21 38.67
CA VAL A 48 -16.36 -8.25 39.77
C VAL A 48 -15.02 -7.58 40.02
N PHE A 49 -15.03 -6.27 40.25
CA PHE A 49 -13.84 -5.48 40.53
C PHE A 49 -14.03 -4.83 41.90
N SER A 50 -12.95 -4.75 42.68
CA SER A 50 -12.94 -4.20 44.03
C SER A 50 -11.67 -3.39 44.23
N GLY A 51 -11.78 -2.21 44.84
CA GLY A 51 -10.64 -1.32 45.10
C GLY A 51 -10.36 -0.29 44.00
N ASN A 52 -10.92 -0.47 42.79
CA ASN A 52 -10.90 0.55 41.74
C ASN A 52 -11.73 1.78 42.15
N LYS A 53 -11.14 2.98 42.08
CA LYS A 53 -11.79 4.26 42.45
C LYS A 53 -11.83 5.20 41.27
N GLU A 54 -10.68 5.44 40.65
CA GLU A 54 -10.55 6.39 39.55
C GLU A 54 -11.07 5.80 38.23
N ILE A 55 -10.91 4.49 38.04
CA ILE A 55 -11.35 3.79 36.83
C ILE A 55 -12.64 3.00 37.10
N SER A 56 -13.66 3.20 36.25
CA SER A 56 -14.90 2.44 36.37
C SER A 56 -14.72 0.96 35.99
N SER A 57 -15.37 0.07 36.74
CA SER A 57 -15.42 -1.38 36.44
C SER A 57 -16.08 -1.71 35.10
N GLY A 58 -16.71 -0.75 34.42
CA GLY A 58 -17.21 -0.89 33.06
C GLY A 58 -16.08 -0.83 32.03
N VAL A 59 -15.16 0.13 32.19
CA VAL A 59 -13.97 0.29 31.35
C VAL A 59 -13.01 -0.88 31.54
N LEU A 60 -12.73 -1.28 32.79
CA LEU A 60 -11.85 -2.42 33.09
C LEU A 60 -12.30 -3.72 32.40
N LYS A 61 -13.62 -3.94 32.25
CA LYS A 61 -14.18 -5.11 31.52
C LYS A 61 -13.90 -5.10 30.01
N THR A 62 -13.61 -3.94 29.41
CA THR A 62 -13.32 -3.87 27.97
C THR A 62 -11.88 -4.26 27.63
N HIS A 63 -10.98 -4.24 28.62
CA HIS A 63 -9.57 -4.62 28.49
C HIS A 63 -9.27 -6.08 28.90
N LEU A 64 -10.28 -6.85 29.33
CA LEU A 64 -10.12 -8.27 29.65
C LEU A 64 -10.20 -9.16 28.40
N LEU A 65 -9.42 -10.24 28.39
CA LEU A 65 -9.58 -11.33 27.41
C LEU A 65 -10.81 -12.17 27.77
N THR A 66 -11.02 -12.45 29.06
CA THR A 66 -12.26 -13.11 29.51
C THR A 66 -13.46 -12.20 29.28
N LYS A 67 -14.28 -12.53 28.28
CA LYS A 67 -15.55 -11.82 27.98
C LYS A 67 -16.73 -12.52 28.62
N LYS A 68 -17.60 -11.76 29.30
CA LYS A 68 -18.94 -12.23 29.68
C LYS A 68 -19.83 -12.33 28.43
N GLY A 69 -20.74 -13.31 28.38
CA GLY A 69 -21.76 -13.38 27.32
C GLY A 69 -22.74 -12.20 27.40
N ILE A 70 -23.04 -11.55 26.27
CA ILE A 70 -23.86 -10.32 26.21
C ILE A 70 -25.15 -10.55 25.40
N GLY A 71 -26.30 -10.23 26.02
CA GLY A 71 -27.59 -10.09 25.35
C GLY A 71 -28.18 -11.36 24.75
N PHE A 72 -28.98 -11.21 23.69
CA PHE A 72 -29.69 -12.28 22.97
C PHE A 72 -28.76 -13.35 22.35
N HIS A 73 -27.46 -13.10 22.32
CA HIS A 73 -26.42 -13.98 21.75
C HIS A 73 -25.88 -14.99 22.79
N TRP A 74 -26.76 -15.61 23.59
CA TRP A 74 -26.40 -16.47 24.73
C TRP A 74 -25.52 -17.70 24.39
N TYR A 75 -25.44 -18.06 23.09
CA TYR A 75 -24.58 -19.13 22.57
C TYR A 75 -23.08 -18.78 22.63
N PHE A 76 -22.73 -17.50 22.68
CA PHE A 76 -21.36 -17.01 22.90
C PHE A 76 -21.08 -16.71 24.38
N GLY A 77 -21.62 -17.53 25.28
CA GLY A 77 -21.32 -17.45 26.71
C GLY A 77 -19.81 -17.59 26.95
N GLY A 78 -19.25 -16.68 27.76
CA GLY A 78 -17.84 -16.69 28.16
C GLY A 78 -17.44 -18.04 28.74
N LYS A 79 -16.65 -18.79 27.98
CA LYS A 79 -15.99 -20.00 28.48
C LYS A 79 -15.00 -19.58 29.55
N TYR A 80 -14.84 -20.41 30.57
CA TYR A 80 -13.75 -20.23 31.50
C TYR A 80 -12.48 -20.87 30.94
N ASP A 81 -11.42 -20.07 30.81
CA ASP A 81 -10.06 -20.53 30.56
C ASP A 81 -9.18 -20.15 31.77
N PRO A 82 -8.41 -21.08 32.36
CA PRO A 82 -7.50 -20.77 33.47
C PRO A 82 -6.30 -19.91 33.05
N THR A 83 -5.89 -19.93 31.78
CA THR A 83 -4.77 -19.11 31.28
C THR A 83 -5.13 -17.63 31.14
N ASP A 84 -6.41 -17.32 30.87
CA ASP A 84 -6.92 -15.96 30.82
C ASP A 84 -6.59 -15.16 32.08
N LYS A 85 -6.56 -15.78 33.26
CA LYS A 85 -6.32 -15.07 34.54
C LYS A 85 -4.98 -14.30 34.54
N LEU A 86 -3.90 -14.88 34.01
CA LEU A 86 -2.60 -14.22 33.97
C LEU A 86 -2.56 -13.12 32.91
N ASN A 87 -3.18 -13.37 31.75
CA ASN A 87 -3.25 -12.41 30.65
C ASN A 87 -4.15 -11.22 31.01
N ASP A 88 -5.29 -11.46 31.66
CA ASP A 88 -6.19 -10.45 32.21
C ASP A 88 -5.45 -9.53 33.21
N VAL A 89 -4.68 -10.10 34.14
CA VAL A 89 -3.87 -9.31 35.10
C VAL A 89 -2.81 -8.48 34.37
N ALA A 90 -2.14 -9.06 33.37
CA ALA A 90 -1.15 -8.33 32.57
C ALA A 90 -1.78 -7.17 31.80
N GLN A 91 -2.92 -7.40 31.13
CA GLN A 91 -3.66 -6.37 30.37
C GLN A 91 -4.21 -5.26 31.26
N LEU A 92 -4.78 -5.60 32.42
CA LEU A 92 -5.22 -4.59 33.39
C LEU A 92 -4.04 -3.79 33.94
N LYS A 93 -2.92 -4.45 34.27
CA LYS A 93 -1.71 -3.79 34.77
C LYS A 93 -1.13 -2.83 33.72
N GLU A 94 -0.97 -3.29 32.47
CA GLU A 94 -0.56 -2.48 31.33
C GLU A 94 -1.47 -1.26 31.15
N TYR A 95 -2.79 -1.45 31.23
CA TYR A 95 -3.76 -0.36 31.14
C TYR A 95 -3.64 0.67 32.29
N TYR A 96 -3.50 0.23 33.55
CA TYR A 96 -3.26 1.12 34.69
C TYR A 96 -1.93 1.87 34.57
N GLN A 97 -0.85 1.18 34.15
CA GLN A 97 0.46 1.78 33.89
C GLN A 97 0.39 2.81 32.75
N SER A 98 -0.44 2.56 31.72
CA SER A 98 -0.70 3.52 30.63
C SER A 98 -1.35 4.82 31.11
N LEU A 99 -1.94 4.84 32.30
CA LEU A 99 -2.58 5.99 32.95
C LEU A 99 -1.77 6.53 34.15
N GLY A 100 -0.52 6.08 34.32
CA GLY A 100 0.41 6.58 35.32
C GLY A 100 0.37 5.85 36.66
N TYR A 101 -0.34 4.73 36.78
CA TYR A 101 -0.40 3.93 38.01
C TYR A 101 0.66 2.82 37.96
N PHE A 102 1.93 3.18 38.18
CA PHE A 102 3.05 2.24 38.05
C PHE A 102 3.09 1.16 39.14
N ASP A 103 2.72 1.54 40.37
CA ASP A 103 2.70 0.68 41.57
C ASP A 103 1.42 -0.18 41.71
N VAL A 104 0.60 -0.25 40.65
CA VAL A 104 -0.66 -1.00 40.67
C VAL A 104 -0.44 -2.48 41.00
N LYS A 105 -1.23 -3.00 41.93
CA LYS A 105 -1.30 -4.43 42.25
C LYS A 105 -2.70 -4.96 41.96
N ILE A 106 -2.76 -6.13 41.34
CA ILE A 106 -4.00 -6.75 40.90
C ILE A 106 -3.96 -8.24 41.27
N ASP A 107 -4.76 -8.60 42.27
CA ASP A 107 -4.98 -9.99 42.67
C ASP A 107 -6.31 -10.48 42.11
N VAL A 108 -6.40 -11.78 41.78
CA VAL A 108 -7.61 -12.38 41.21
C VAL A 108 -8.03 -13.61 42.01
N ASP A 109 -9.14 -13.48 42.74
CA ASP A 109 -9.81 -14.60 43.39
C ASP A 109 -10.85 -15.21 42.44
N GLU A 110 -11.00 -16.53 42.50
CA GLU A 110 -11.98 -17.26 41.69
C GLU A 110 -12.90 -18.06 42.62
N LYS A 111 -14.21 -17.80 42.51
CA LYS A 111 -15.25 -18.51 43.27
C LYS A 111 -16.03 -19.41 42.32
N PHE A 112 -15.88 -20.71 42.51
CA PHE A 112 -16.63 -21.73 41.80
C PHE A 112 -17.95 -22.01 42.51
N SER A 113 -18.99 -22.30 41.73
CA SER A 113 -20.25 -22.86 42.20
C SER A 113 -20.05 -24.28 42.73
N GLU A 114 -20.96 -24.78 43.58
CA GLU A 114 -20.94 -26.14 44.13
C GLU A 114 -20.93 -27.21 43.03
N ASP A 115 -21.65 -26.95 41.93
CA ASP A 115 -21.70 -27.80 40.73
C ASP A 115 -20.52 -27.61 39.76
N ARG A 116 -19.61 -26.67 40.07
CA ARG A 116 -18.49 -26.20 39.22
C ARG A 116 -18.85 -25.77 37.79
N ALA A 117 -20.13 -25.66 37.45
CA ALA A 117 -20.59 -25.18 36.14
C ALA A 117 -20.35 -23.68 35.95
N TYR A 118 -20.10 -22.96 37.04
CA TYR A 118 -20.01 -21.51 37.07
C TYR A 118 -18.83 -21.00 37.89
N VAL A 119 -18.16 -19.96 37.39
CA VAL A 119 -17.10 -19.23 38.10
C VAL A 119 -17.36 -17.72 38.12
N GLN A 120 -17.08 -17.11 39.26
CA GLN A 120 -17.00 -15.66 39.46
C GLN A 120 -15.53 -15.27 39.66
N LYS A 121 -14.98 -14.46 38.75
CA LYS A 121 -13.66 -13.84 38.92
C LYS A 121 -13.81 -12.50 39.66
N ILE A 122 -13.05 -12.32 40.74
CA ILE A 122 -13.02 -11.11 41.56
C ILE A 122 -11.62 -10.51 41.49
N TYR A 123 -11.48 -9.40 40.77
CA TYR A 123 -10.24 -8.65 40.63
C TYR A 123 -10.17 -7.64 41.78
N LYS A 124 -9.23 -7.83 42.70
CA LYS A 124 -8.87 -6.90 43.77
C LYS A 124 -7.75 -6.01 43.26
N ILE A 125 -7.97 -4.70 43.23
CA ILE A 125 -7.05 -3.73 42.65
C ILE A 125 -6.61 -2.75 43.74
N GLU A 126 -5.31 -2.66 43.97
CA GLU A 126 -4.68 -1.54 44.68
C GLU A 126 -4.12 -0.61 43.61
N GLU A 127 -4.82 0.49 43.30
CA GLU A 127 -4.45 1.40 42.20
C GLU A 127 -3.08 2.06 42.40
N GLY A 128 -2.67 2.31 43.65
CA GLY A 128 -1.42 3.02 43.98
C GLY A 128 -1.55 4.53 43.79
N GLN A 129 -0.40 5.23 43.75
CA GLN A 129 -0.34 6.66 43.46
C GLN A 129 -0.27 6.87 41.94
N GLN A 130 -1.00 7.87 41.43
CA GLN A 130 -0.87 8.29 40.04
C GLN A 130 0.36 9.18 39.87
N PHE A 131 1.25 8.81 38.95
CA PHE A 131 2.45 9.58 38.65
C PHE A 131 2.14 10.78 37.74
N ARG A 132 2.75 11.92 38.04
CA ARG A 132 2.67 13.14 37.25
C ARG A 132 4.01 13.46 36.60
N ILE A 133 3.93 14.00 35.39
CA ILE A 133 5.09 14.37 34.60
C ILE A 133 5.62 15.71 35.10
N ARG A 134 6.86 15.75 35.58
CA ARG A 134 7.52 16.98 36.03
C ARG A 134 8.20 17.67 34.85
N ASN A 135 9.27 17.09 34.32
CA ASN A 135 9.94 17.59 33.13
C ASN A 135 9.63 16.74 31.89
N ILE A 136 9.77 17.36 30.72
CA ILE A 136 9.71 16.70 29.41
C ILE A 136 10.94 17.19 28.66
N ASP A 137 11.84 16.28 28.28
CA ASP A 137 13.11 16.60 27.63
C ASP A 137 13.30 15.76 26.36
N VAL A 138 13.91 16.33 25.33
CA VAL A 138 14.16 15.66 24.04
C VAL A 138 15.66 15.55 23.82
N VAL A 139 16.15 14.31 23.67
CA VAL A 139 17.57 14.00 23.50
C VAL A 139 17.79 13.38 22.12
N GLY A 140 18.85 13.81 21.42
CA GLY A 140 19.21 13.31 20.09
C GLY A 140 18.66 14.13 18.92
N ALA A 141 17.72 15.04 19.16
CA ALA A 141 17.26 16.00 18.16
C ALA A 141 18.37 17.00 17.78
N ARG A 142 18.92 16.85 16.58
CA ARG A 142 19.91 17.75 15.97
C ARG A 142 19.39 18.43 14.71
N VAL A 143 18.38 17.87 14.03
CA VAL A 143 17.84 18.38 12.74
C VAL A 143 16.68 19.33 12.97
N ILE A 144 15.74 18.94 13.83
CA ILE A 144 14.59 19.76 14.23
C ILE A 144 14.90 20.34 15.60
N SER A 145 14.64 21.63 15.80
CA SER A 145 14.89 22.24 17.11
C SER A 145 13.94 21.68 18.17
N GLU A 146 14.43 21.53 19.40
CA GLU A 146 13.63 20.98 20.49
C GLU A 146 12.36 21.80 20.74
N ASP A 147 12.44 23.13 20.68
CA ASP A 147 11.27 24.03 20.81
C ASP A 147 10.21 23.76 19.74
N ALA A 148 10.61 23.44 18.50
CA ALA A 148 9.70 23.12 17.40
C ALA A 148 9.11 21.70 17.47
N LEU A 149 9.76 20.79 18.20
CA LEU A 149 9.14 19.52 18.59
C LEU A 149 8.13 19.75 19.72
N ARG A 150 8.56 20.40 20.81
CA ARG A 150 7.77 20.67 22.04
C ARG A 150 6.50 21.49 21.77
N LYS A 151 6.50 22.39 20.78
CA LYS A 151 5.36 23.26 20.42
C LYS A 151 4.05 22.54 20.14
N ASP A 152 4.12 21.31 19.63
CA ASP A 152 2.93 20.53 19.23
C ASP A 152 2.55 19.44 20.26
N PHE A 153 3.29 19.29 21.36
CA PHE A 153 3.04 18.24 22.37
C PHE A 153 1.66 18.39 23.05
N ASP A 154 0.92 17.27 23.11
CA ASP A 154 -0.31 17.14 23.90
C ASP A 154 0.02 16.95 25.40
N VAL A 155 1.15 16.33 25.71
CA VAL A 155 1.67 16.18 27.07
C VAL A 155 2.26 17.48 27.60
N LYS A 156 1.94 17.83 28.85
CA LYS A 156 2.44 19.05 29.51
C LYS A 156 3.04 18.74 30.88
N SER A 157 3.99 19.57 31.31
CA SER A 157 4.48 19.57 32.70
C SER A 157 3.30 19.76 33.66
N GLY A 158 3.21 18.88 34.67
CA GLY A 158 2.11 18.80 35.64
C GLY A 158 0.98 17.83 35.28
N ASP A 159 0.88 17.38 34.02
CA ASP A 159 -0.13 16.38 33.62
C ASP A 159 0.13 15.03 34.32
N ALA A 160 -0.94 14.26 34.54
CA ALA A 160 -0.82 12.85 34.86
C ALA A 160 -0.21 12.08 33.68
N TYR A 161 0.66 11.10 33.96
CA TYR A 161 1.26 10.28 32.90
C TYR A 161 0.17 9.58 32.08
N ASN A 162 0.21 9.73 30.75
CA ASN A 162 -0.78 9.16 29.86
C ASN A 162 -0.14 8.67 28.56
N PHE A 163 -0.05 7.36 28.40
CA PHE A 163 0.59 6.73 27.24
C PHE A 163 -0.10 7.08 25.92
N ASN A 164 -1.42 7.32 25.89
CA ASN A 164 -2.09 7.70 24.64
C ASN A 164 -1.67 9.08 24.15
N LYS A 165 -1.46 10.05 25.07
CA LYS A 165 -0.84 11.34 24.74
C LYS A 165 0.61 11.16 24.30
N ILE A 166 1.41 10.44 25.09
CA ILE A 166 2.85 10.22 24.81
C ILE A 166 3.06 9.53 23.45
N SER A 167 2.24 8.54 23.13
CA SER A 167 2.25 7.79 21.86
C SER A 167 1.80 8.65 20.66
N LYS A 168 0.87 9.58 20.89
CA LYS A 168 0.49 10.60 19.89
C LYS A 168 1.67 11.54 19.62
N ASP A 169 2.27 12.13 20.66
CA ASP A 169 3.42 13.04 20.53
C ASP A 169 4.62 12.34 19.86
N MET A 170 4.90 11.09 20.24
CA MET A 170 5.89 10.21 19.58
C MET A 170 5.60 10.03 18.09
N LYS A 171 4.36 9.74 17.72
CA LYS A 171 3.93 9.57 16.33
C LYS A 171 4.03 10.87 15.52
N GLU A 172 3.67 12.00 16.12
CA GLU A 172 3.78 13.32 15.47
C GLU A 172 5.25 13.72 15.25
N MET A 173 6.14 13.41 16.20
CA MET A 173 7.59 13.54 16.00
C MET A 173 8.11 12.63 14.87
N GLN A 174 7.74 11.34 14.87
CA GLN A 174 8.10 10.41 13.79
C GLN A 174 7.58 10.87 12.42
N GLU A 175 6.38 11.46 12.34
CA GLU A 175 5.85 12.03 11.11
C GLU A 175 6.61 13.29 10.64
N LYS A 176 7.08 14.14 11.57
CA LYS A 176 7.95 15.28 11.24
C LYS A 176 9.27 14.80 10.62
N TYR A 177 9.96 13.85 11.24
CA TYR A 177 11.20 13.28 10.69
C TYR A 177 10.94 12.47 9.40
N GLY A 178 9.83 11.75 9.31
CA GLY A 178 9.43 10.98 8.13
C GLY A 178 9.26 11.84 6.88
N LYS A 179 8.64 13.02 7.00
CA LYS A 179 8.50 14.00 5.90
C LYS A 179 9.84 14.53 5.37
N LEU A 180 10.91 14.43 6.17
CA LEU A 180 12.28 14.74 5.78
C LEU A 180 13.01 13.54 5.11
N GLY A 181 12.30 12.46 4.80
CA GLY A 181 12.85 11.23 4.19
C GLY A 181 13.59 10.33 5.17
N ARG A 182 13.48 10.53 6.49
CA ARG A 182 14.21 9.77 7.52
C ARG A 182 13.45 8.49 7.89
N LEU A 183 13.43 7.57 6.92
CA LEU A 183 12.58 6.36 6.93
C LEU A 183 12.73 5.49 8.18
N TRP A 184 13.94 5.34 8.74
CA TRP A 184 14.17 4.52 9.94
C TRP A 184 14.43 5.33 11.21
N SER A 185 14.04 6.60 11.23
CA SER A 185 14.05 7.40 12.46
C SER A 185 13.17 6.76 13.55
N LYS A 186 13.62 6.87 14.81
CA LYS A 186 12.95 6.31 16.00
C LYS A 186 12.83 7.36 17.08
N VAL A 187 11.77 7.24 17.87
CA VAL A 187 11.47 8.12 18.99
C VAL A 187 11.01 7.20 20.12
N ASP A 188 11.84 7.03 21.14
CA ASP A 188 11.60 6.12 22.25
C ASP A 188 11.33 6.93 23.53
N PRO A 189 10.09 6.93 24.06
CA PRO A 189 9.76 7.62 25.30
C PRO A 189 10.22 6.82 26.52
N LYS A 190 11.09 7.40 27.35
CA LYS A 190 11.59 6.79 28.59
C LYS A 190 11.08 7.54 29.82
N PRO A 191 10.26 6.92 30.67
CA PRO A 191 9.92 7.45 31.98
C PRO A 191 11.12 7.28 32.93
N VAL A 192 11.64 8.39 33.44
CA VAL A 192 12.71 8.45 34.44
C VAL A 192 12.06 8.73 35.80
N PHE A 193 12.01 7.71 36.65
CA PHE A 193 11.43 7.81 37.99
C PHE A 193 12.36 8.60 38.92
N THR A 194 11.81 9.58 39.62
CA THR A 194 12.55 10.41 40.59
C THR A 194 12.52 9.80 41.99
N GLU A 195 13.38 10.28 42.90
CA GLU A 195 13.35 9.89 44.32
C GLU A 195 12.04 10.31 45.02
N GLU A 196 11.33 11.32 44.51
CA GLU A 196 10.02 11.75 45.00
C GLU A 196 8.89 10.82 44.48
N PRO A 197 8.06 10.26 45.38
CA PRO A 197 7.02 9.30 45.00
C PRO A 197 5.87 9.97 44.21
N GLY A 198 5.51 9.37 43.08
CA GLY A 198 4.47 9.87 42.18
C GLY A 198 4.92 10.98 41.23
N ILE A 199 6.24 11.19 41.07
CA ILE A 199 6.81 12.08 40.07
C ILE A 199 7.65 11.26 39.07
N VAL A 200 7.53 11.62 37.80
CA VAL A 200 8.31 11.04 36.69
C VAL A 200 8.75 12.17 35.76
N ASP A 201 9.99 12.12 35.29
CA ASP A 201 10.44 12.94 34.16
C ASP A 201 10.32 12.12 32.86
N LEU A 202 9.89 12.74 31.77
CA LEU A 202 9.70 12.07 30.49
C LEU A 202 10.81 12.48 29.51
N VAL A 203 11.70 11.54 29.18
CA VAL A 203 12.78 11.77 28.22
C VAL A 203 12.43 11.09 26.91
N TYR A 204 12.32 11.85 25.83
CA TYR A 204 12.21 11.32 24.48
C TYR A 204 13.61 11.17 23.87
N GLU A 205 14.07 9.94 23.67
CA GLU A 205 15.30 9.68 22.93
C GLU A 205 14.98 9.53 21.43
N ILE A 206 15.67 10.29 20.59
CA ILE A 206 15.46 10.32 19.13
C ILE A 206 16.70 9.82 18.40
N ASP A 207 16.53 8.77 17.61
CA ASP A 207 17.46 8.40 16.53
C ASP A 207 16.92 8.99 15.23
N GLU A 208 17.61 10.00 14.70
CA GLU A 208 17.15 10.75 13.53
C GLU A 208 17.46 10.07 12.20
N ASP A 209 18.25 8.98 12.19
CA ASP A 209 18.77 8.31 10.99
C ASP A 209 19.50 9.31 10.04
N LYS A 210 19.70 8.94 8.77
CA LYS A 210 19.99 9.88 7.67
C LYS A 210 18.75 10.04 6.76
N PRO A 211 18.61 11.13 5.99
CA PRO A 211 17.53 11.22 5.00
C PRO A 211 17.80 10.24 3.84
N TYR A 212 16.74 9.68 3.26
CA TYR A 212 16.81 8.82 2.07
C TYR A 212 15.87 9.31 0.97
N ARG A 213 16.23 9.02 -0.29
CA ARG A 213 15.37 9.16 -1.47
C ARG A 213 15.07 7.79 -2.07
N VAL A 214 13.89 7.66 -2.67
CA VAL A 214 13.51 6.46 -3.43
C VAL A 214 14.32 6.45 -4.73
N ARG A 215 15.13 5.41 -4.94
CA ARG A 215 15.88 5.19 -6.19
C ARG A 215 15.00 4.48 -7.20
N MET A 216 14.63 3.22 -6.93
CA MET A 216 13.73 2.46 -7.78
C MET A 216 12.58 1.80 -7.00
N ILE A 217 11.54 1.42 -7.73
CA ILE A 217 10.40 0.64 -7.21
C ILE A 217 10.29 -0.63 -8.05
N HIS A 218 10.33 -1.79 -7.39
CA HIS A 218 10.35 -3.12 -8.01
C HIS A 218 9.13 -3.94 -7.56
N PRO A 219 7.95 -3.79 -8.22
CA PRO A 219 6.74 -4.47 -7.80
C PRO A 219 6.77 -5.96 -8.11
N LYS A 220 6.48 -6.78 -7.10
CA LYS A 220 6.52 -8.25 -7.20
C LYS A 220 5.16 -8.85 -6.92
N VAL A 221 4.53 -9.37 -7.97
CA VAL A 221 3.22 -10.06 -7.90
C VAL A 221 3.45 -11.56 -7.77
N ASN A 222 3.14 -12.12 -6.60
CA ASN A 222 3.18 -13.55 -6.35
C ASN A 222 1.84 -14.20 -6.71
N GLY A 223 1.87 -15.42 -7.24
CA GLY A 223 0.70 -16.21 -7.63
C GLY A 223 1.13 -17.45 -8.41
N GLU A 224 0.20 -18.38 -8.66
CA GLU A 224 0.48 -19.54 -9.52
C GLU A 224 0.68 -19.11 -10.98
N PHE A 225 -0.12 -18.12 -11.43
CA PHE A 225 0.02 -17.44 -12.71
C PHE A 225 -0.29 -15.95 -12.52
N PRO A 226 0.66 -15.12 -12.07
CA PRO A 226 0.40 -13.69 -11.88
C PRO A 226 0.02 -13.01 -13.20
N HIS A 227 -1.07 -12.27 -13.21
CA HIS A 227 -1.60 -11.58 -14.38
C HIS A 227 -1.54 -10.06 -14.25
N THR A 228 -1.69 -9.52 -13.04
CA THR A 228 -1.50 -8.10 -12.72
C THR A 228 -0.16 -7.57 -13.24
N LYS A 229 -0.20 -6.55 -14.10
CA LYS A 229 0.96 -5.81 -14.60
C LYS A 229 1.60 -4.98 -13.48
N ALA A 230 2.92 -4.82 -13.51
CA ALA A 230 3.64 -3.99 -12.53
C ALA A 230 3.12 -2.54 -12.47
N THR A 231 2.71 -1.97 -13.61
CA THR A 231 2.14 -0.60 -13.66
C THR A 231 0.89 -0.43 -12.81
N VAL A 232 0.07 -1.48 -12.64
CA VAL A 232 -1.12 -1.47 -11.78
C VAL A 232 -0.76 -1.20 -10.31
N LEU A 233 0.40 -1.68 -9.86
CA LEU A 233 0.93 -1.40 -8.53
C LEU A 233 1.61 -0.02 -8.47
N LEU A 234 2.43 0.32 -9.48
CA LEU A 234 3.09 1.64 -9.56
C LEU A 234 2.08 2.80 -9.55
N ASN A 235 0.99 2.70 -10.32
CA ASN A 235 -0.08 3.71 -10.37
C ASN A 235 -0.82 3.88 -9.01
N ARG A 236 -0.61 2.97 -8.05
CA ARG A 236 -1.17 3.03 -6.69
C ARG A 236 -0.16 3.54 -5.65
N MET A 237 1.12 3.67 -6.01
CA MET A 237 2.15 4.30 -5.18
C MET A 237 1.91 5.82 -5.10
N LEU A 238 2.25 6.39 -3.95
CA LEU A 238 2.24 7.84 -3.70
C LEU A 238 3.64 8.47 -3.73
N VAL A 239 4.67 7.63 -3.89
CA VAL A 239 6.06 8.03 -4.11
C VAL A 239 6.52 7.55 -5.48
N ALA A 240 7.38 8.32 -6.13
CA ALA A 240 8.06 7.98 -7.36
C ALA A 240 9.59 7.98 -7.16
N PRO A 241 10.36 7.36 -8.08
CA PRO A 241 11.81 7.56 -8.18
C PRO A 241 12.21 9.04 -8.07
N GLY A 242 13.17 9.34 -7.20
CA GLY A 242 13.68 10.68 -6.88
C GLY A 242 13.00 11.39 -5.69
N ASP A 243 11.77 11.00 -5.32
CA ASP A 243 11.06 11.59 -4.18
C ASP A 243 11.72 11.16 -2.84
N LEU A 244 11.48 11.91 -1.76
CA LEU A 244 11.92 11.55 -0.40
C LEU A 244 11.24 10.24 0.05
N ALA A 245 11.97 9.45 0.84
CA ALA A 245 11.49 8.19 1.43
C ALA A 245 10.52 8.43 2.61
N ASP A 246 9.39 9.06 2.35
CA ASP A 246 8.38 9.38 3.36
C ASP A 246 7.63 8.11 3.82
N PRO A 247 7.76 7.66 5.09
CA PRO A 247 7.06 6.49 5.62
C PRO A 247 5.54 6.63 5.57
N GLU A 248 4.99 7.85 5.69
CA GLU A 248 3.55 8.08 5.65
C GLU A 248 3.00 7.85 4.24
N LEU A 249 3.70 8.32 3.21
CA LEU A 249 3.34 8.07 1.81
C LEU A 249 3.52 6.61 1.41
N LEU A 250 4.59 5.95 1.89
CA LEU A 250 4.84 4.52 1.67
C LEU A 250 3.74 3.65 2.33
N GLU A 251 3.35 3.94 3.56
CA GLU A 251 2.28 3.21 4.26
C GLU A 251 0.90 3.51 3.65
N LYS A 252 0.63 4.74 3.22
CA LYS A 252 -0.56 5.08 2.43
C LYS A 252 -0.59 4.32 1.09
N SER A 253 0.56 4.16 0.43
CA SER A 253 0.70 3.35 -0.80
C SER A 253 0.38 1.88 -0.54
N ARG A 254 0.94 1.30 0.53
CA ARG A 254 0.65 -0.07 0.97
C ARG A 254 -0.84 -0.27 1.24
N LYS A 255 -1.48 0.68 1.92
CA LYS A 255 -2.94 0.70 2.18
C LYS A 255 -3.77 0.84 0.89
N ARG A 256 -3.37 1.70 -0.06
CA ARG A 256 -4.03 1.83 -1.39
C ARG A 256 -3.95 0.53 -2.20
N ILE A 257 -2.82 -0.17 -2.15
CA ILE A 257 -2.63 -1.47 -2.80
C ILE A 257 -3.50 -2.54 -2.10
N ALA A 258 -3.39 -2.69 -0.77
CA ALA A 258 -4.16 -3.67 0.00
C ALA A 258 -5.68 -3.47 -0.08
N GLY A 259 -6.15 -2.21 -0.10
CA GLY A 259 -7.56 -1.85 -0.24
C GLY A 259 -8.09 -1.84 -1.68
N SER A 260 -7.27 -2.19 -2.68
CA SER A 260 -7.65 -2.09 -4.09
C SER A 260 -8.62 -3.17 -4.59
N GLY A 261 -8.76 -4.27 -3.84
CA GLY A 261 -9.48 -5.48 -4.29
C GLY A 261 -8.72 -6.35 -5.30
N LEU A 262 -7.53 -5.92 -5.75
CA LEU A 262 -6.75 -6.64 -6.78
C LEU A 262 -5.78 -7.68 -6.20
N VAL A 263 -5.49 -7.58 -4.91
CA VAL A 263 -4.48 -8.38 -4.21
C VAL A 263 -5.08 -8.99 -2.94
N SER A 264 -4.50 -10.08 -2.48
CA SER A 264 -4.83 -10.63 -1.17
C SER A 264 -4.26 -9.72 -0.08
N ASN A 265 -5.02 -9.57 1.00
CA ASN A 265 -4.58 -8.93 2.24
C ASN A 265 -5.09 -9.75 3.44
N THR A 266 -4.87 -11.05 3.36
CA THR A 266 -5.18 -12.02 4.41
C THR A 266 -3.95 -12.22 5.31
N PRO A 267 -4.08 -12.73 6.55
CA PRO A 267 -2.93 -12.92 7.44
C PRO A 267 -1.83 -13.83 6.88
N ASP A 268 -2.17 -14.79 6.02
CA ASP A 268 -1.23 -15.67 5.30
C ASP A 268 -0.56 -14.99 4.10
N LYS A 269 -1.24 -14.01 3.47
CA LYS A 269 -0.78 -13.27 2.29
C LYS A 269 -1.00 -11.76 2.46
N PRO A 270 -0.26 -11.10 3.37
CA PRO A 270 -0.35 -9.66 3.55
C PRO A 270 0.40 -8.92 2.45
N VAL A 271 -0.03 -7.70 2.13
CA VAL A 271 0.76 -6.77 1.30
C VAL A 271 1.95 -6.25 2.10
N ARG A 272 3.16 -6.50 1.59
CA ARG A 272 4.43 -6.08 2.21
C ARG A 272 5.09 -4.96 1.40
N MET A 273 5.73 -4.03 2.09
CA MET A 273 6.67 -3.08 1.53
C MET A 273 8.02 -3.41 2.14
N ASN A 274 8.92 -3.99 1.37
CA ASN A 274 10.30 -4.22 1.80
C ASN A 274 11.16 -3.06 1.25
N PHE A 275 12.23 -2.73 1.98
CA PHE A 275 13.12 -1.62 1.65
C PHE A 275 14.56 -2.13 1.69
N GLU A 276 15.33 -1.83 0.65
CA GLU A 276 16.75 -2.14 0.59
C GLU A 276 17.54 -0.83 0.56
N ARG A 277 18.59 -0.72 1.38
CA ARG A 277 19.50 0.44 1.38
C ARG A 277 20.49 0.26 0.23
N VAL A 278 20.69 1.32 -0.56
CA VAL A 278 21.64 1.31 -1.67
C VAL A 278 22.58 2.51 -1.55
N ASP A 279 23.86 2.26 -1.75
CA ASP A 279 24.91 3.29 -1.69
C ASP A 279 25.06 4.05 -3.02
N GLU A 280 24.67 3.44 -4.15
CA GLU A 280 24.73 4.08 -5.47
C GLU A 280 23.54 5.04 -5.70
N PRO A 281 23.79 6.32 -6.03
CA PRO A 281 22.73 7.27 -6.30
C PRO A 281 21.94 6.94 -7.56
N PHE A 282 20.68 7.40 -7.60
CA PHE A 282 19.86 7.32 -8.81
C PHE A 282 20.50 8.18 -9.91
N HIS A 283 21.05 7.51 -10.92
CA HIS A 283 21.42 8.13 -12.18
C HIS A 283 20.21 8.00 -13.12
N PRO A 284 19.42 9.06 -13.36
CA PRO A 284 18.46 9.02 -14.45
C PRO A 284 19.22 8.74 -15.76
N PRO A 285 18.66 7.95 -16.70
CA PRO A 285 19.28 7.74 -17.99
C PRO A 285 19.55 9.10 -18.65
N THR A 286 20.81 9.37 -18.98
CA THR A 286 21.29 10.69 -19.38
C THR A 286 20.68 11.18 -20.70
N GLU A 287 20.15 10.25 -21.49
CA GLU A 287 19.40 10.52 -22.72
C GLU A 287 17.91 10.75 -22.43
N VAL A 288 17.51 12.03 -22.39
CA VAL A 288 16.11 12.41 -22.59
C VAL A 288 15.78 12.22 -24.07
N VAL A 289 15.29 11.04 -24.44
CA VAL A 289 14.86 10.75 -25.81
C VAL A 289 13.66 11.63 -26.15
N GLU A 290 13.87 12.68 -26.94
CA GLU A 290 12.78 13.47 -27.49
C GLU A 290 11.95 12.65 -28.49
N ARG A 291 10.65 12.91 -28.49
CA ARG A 291 9.65 12.13 -29.21
C ARG A 291 9.80 12.32 -30.73
N GLY A 292 10.50 11.40 -31.41
CA GLY A 292 10.59 11.39 -32.88
C GLY A 292 11.90 10.90 -33.47
N GLN A 293 12.94 10.65 -32.66
CA GLN A 293 14.18 10.05 -33.15
C GLN A 293 14.07 8.52 -33.10
N SER A 294 14.05 7.89 -34.28
CA SER A 294 14.12 6.43 -34.42
C SER A 294 15.54 5.94 -34.23
N PHE A 295 15.72 4.81 -33.55
CA PHE A 295 16.98 4.06 -33.55
C PHE A 295 17.49 3.86 -34.98
N GLY A 296 18.63 4.48 -35.30
CA GLY A 296 19.48 4.01 -36.39
C GLY A 296 20.09 2.69 -35.96
N ASP A 297 19.89 1.63 -36.73
CA ASP A 297 20.29 0.27 -36.37
C ASP A 297 21.81 0.07 -36.51
N GLU A 298 22.57 0.56 -35.53
CA GLU A 298 24.03 0.41 -35.46
C GLU A 298 24.45 -0.93 -34.80
N SER A 299 23.63 -1.97 -34.95
CA SER A 299 23.89 -3.32 -34.42
C SER A 299 24.82 -4.19 -35.29
N THR A 300 25.71 -3.59 -36.09
CA THR A 300 26.73 -4.33 -36.85
C THR A 300 28.14 -3.75 -36.75
N ARG A 301 28.76 -3.81 -35.55
CA ARG A 301 30.15 -4.28 -35.30
C ARG A 301 30.62 -4.09 -33.84
N ARG A 302 30.43 -5.11 -32.99
CA ARG A 302 31.50 -5.73 -32.15
C ARG A 302 30.94 -6.92 -31.38
N GLY A 303 31.78 -7.92 -31.14
CA GLY A 303 31.34 -9.25 -30.74
C GLY A 303 31.34 -9.50 -29.22
N ARG A 304 30.32 -10.23 -28.78
CA ARG A 304 30.43 -11.42 -27.91
C ARG A 304 31.32 -11.29 -26.66
N ARG A 305 30.72 -10.89 -25.53
CA ARG A 305 30.83 -11.59 -24.23
C ARG A 305 29.56 -11.32 -23.42
N GLY A 306 29.16 -12.29 -22.61
CA GLY A 306 27.79 -12.35 -22.09
C GLY A 306 27.58 -11.62 -20.77
N ALA A 307 26.45 -10.93 -20.67
CA ALA A 307 25.69 -10.77 -19.44
C ALA A 307 24.28 -11.34 -19.67
N LYS A 308 23.72 -12.04 -18.68
CA LYS A 308 22.28 -12.30 -18.64
C LYS A 308 21.64 -11.08 -17.95
N GLU A 309 21.44 -10.01 -18.70
CA GLU A 309 20.56 -8.94 -18.22
C GLU A 309 19.12 -9.44 -18.36
N SER A 310 18.45 -9.55 -17.20
CA SER A 310 17.01 -9.67 -17.13
C SER A 310 16.41 -8.32 -17.53
N ASN A 311 15.93 -8.22 -18.78
CA ASN A 311 15.11 -7.10 -19.23
C ASN A 311 13.75 -7.10 -18.52
N GLU A 312 13.74 -6.75 -17.24
CA GLU A 312 12.54 -6.29 -16.54
C GLU A 312 12.29 -4.83 -16.97
N PRO A 313 11.08 -4.47 -17.41
CA PRO A 313 10.85 -3.15 -18.00
C PRO A 313 10.88 -2.06 -16.94
N VAL A 314 11.82 -1.12 -17.10
CA VAL A 314 11.92 0.10 -16.30
C VAL A 314 10.73 1.03 -16.61
N TYR A 315 9.76 1.07 -15.71
CA TYR A 315 8.61 1.98 -15.80
C TYR A 315 8.79 3.20 -14.89
N VAL A 316 9.26 4.30 -15.47
CA VAL A 316 9.09 5.63 -14.86
C VAL A 316 7.67 6.12 -15.20
N PRO A 317 6.76 6.32 -14.23
CA PRO A 317 5.47 6.91 -14.53
C PRO A 317 5.67 8.34 -15.06
N LEU A 318 5.28 8.58 -16.31
CA LEU A 318 5.42 9.90 -16.94
C LEU A 318 4.45 10.90 -16.29
N ASN A 319 4.91 11.58 -15.24
CA ASN A 319 4.27 12.81 -14.81
C ASN A 319 4.62 13.93 -15.81
N LEU A 320 3.83 14.02 -16.89
CA LEU A 320 4.04 15.01 -17.97
C LEU A 320 4.00 16.47 -17.48
N GLU A 321 3.45 16.75 -16.31
CA GLU A 321 3.50 18.09 -15.71
C GLU A 321 4.91 18.42 -15.20
N ARG A 322 5.60 17.49 -14.51
CA ARG A 322 7.00 17.67 -14.07
C ARG A 322 7.97 17.83 -15.26
N LEU A 323 7.78 17.08 -16.35
CA LEU A 323 8.55 17.26 -17.60
C LEU A 323 8.27 18.62 -18.28
N ARG A 324 7.04 19.14 -18.17
CA ARG A 324 6.68 20.49 -18.66
C ARG A 324 7.27 21.60 -17.80
N GLU A 325 7.42 21.39 -16.50
CA GLU A 325 8.09 22.33 -15.61
C GLU A 325 9.61 22.38 -15.88
N GLN A 326 10.26 21.21 -16.03
CA GLN A 326 11.67 21.13 -16.43
C GLN A 326 11.96 21.67 -17.85
N THR A 327 11.04 21.53 -18.80
CA THR A 327 11.20 22.12 -20.14
C THR A 327 10.82 23.60 -20.19
N ARG A 328 9.99 24.09 -19.27
CA ARG A 328 9.74 25.54 -19.10
C ARG A 328 10.94 26.25 -18.48
N SER A 329 11.60 25.68 -17.47
CA SER A 329 12.83 26.27 -16.92
C SER A 329 13.95 26.33 -17.98
N ARG A 330 14.08 25.29 -18.83
CA ARG A 330 14.99 25.33 -19.99
C ARG A 330 14.64 26.43 -21.01
N ARG A 331 13.39 26.50 -21.49
CA ARG A 331 12.99 27.54 -22.47
C ARG A 331 13.14 28.97 -21.96
N GLN A 332 13.00 29.19 -20.66
CA GLN A 332 13.20 30.50 -20.05
C GLN A 332 14.68 30.88 -19.87
N GLY A 333 15.60 29.92 -19.99
CA GLY A 333 17.05 30.17 -20.11
C GLY A 333 17.46 30.60 -21.53
N ASP A 334 16.94 29.93 -22.55
CA ASP A 334 17.31 30.21 -23.96
C ASP A 334 16.84 31.59 -24.47
N GLU A 335 15.74 32.15 -23.94
CA GLU A 335 15.27 33.50 -24.34
C GLU A 335 16.21 34.65 -23.89
N ASN A 336 17.12 34.42 -22.93
CA ASN A 336 18.09 35.41 -22.48
C ASN A 336 19.43 35.39 -23.25
N ARG A 337 19.60 34.47 -24.20
CA ARG A 337 20.80 34.39 -25.05
C ARG A 337 20.44 34.43 -26.54
N HIS A 338 19.97 35.58 -27.05
CA HIS A 338 20.38 36.14 -28.35
C HIS A 338 19.76 37.52 -28.62
N GLY A 339 20.61 38.54 -28.76
CA GLY A 339 20.22 39.83 -29.33
C GLY A 339 20.36 39.85 -30.85
N ALA A 340 19.42 40.52 -31.52
CA ALA A 340 19.46 40.96 -32.93
C ALA A 340 19.55 39.89 -34.05
N GLY A 341 18.39 39.44 -34.54
CA GLY A 341 18.24 38.73 -35.81
C GLY A 341 16.84 38.92 -36.41
N LYS A 342 16.74 39.36 -37.67
CA LYS A 342 15.46 39.70 -38.33
C LYS A 342 14.53 38.49 -38.52
N LEU A 343 13.26 38.66 -38.19
CA LEU A 343 12.15 37.80 -38.67
C LEU A 343 11.78 38.15 -40.13
N PRO A 344 11.59 37.16 -41.02
CA PRO A 344 10.68 37.25 -42.16
C PRO A 344 9.26 36.78 -41.77
N PRO A 345 8.19 37.23 -42.47
CA PRO A 345 6.81 36.95 -42.10
C PRO A 345 6.29 35.60 -42.62
N GLU A 346 5.19 35.12 -42.00
CA GLU A 346 4.38 34.02 -42.50
C GLU A 346 3.63 34.41 -43.79
N SER A 347 3.53 33.49 -44.75
CA SER A 347 2.57 33.60 -45.87
C SER A 347 2.20 32.23 -46.47
N GLU A 348 0.90 31.96 -46.45
CA GLU A 348 0.10 31.29 -47.51
C GLU A 348 0.44 29.86 -48.00
N LEU A 349 -0.51 28.96 -47.69
CA LEU A 349 -1.34 28.17 -48.63
C LEU A 349 -0.75 27.59 -49.95
N ASP A 350 -1.07 26.30 -50.14
CA ASP A 350 -1.71 25.67 -51.33
C ASP A 350 -0.94 24.53 -52.07
N ARG A 351 -1.63 23.38 -52.18
CA ARG A 351 -1.59 22.28 -53.19
C ARG A 351 -0.28 21.71 -53.78
N SER A 352 -0.12 20.39 -53.62
CA SER A 352 -0.26 19.36 -54.70
C SER A 352 -0.10 17.95 -54.07
N LEU A 353 -0.99 16.96 -54.18
CA LEU A 353 -1.40 16.18 -55.37
C LEU A 353 -0.22 15.66 -56.22
N ASN A 354 0.28 14.44 -55.98
CA ASN A 354 -0.10 13.28 -56.81
C ASN A 354 0.56 11.94 -56.41
N ASP A 355 -0.13 10.88 -56.84
CA ASP A 355 0.15 9.44 -56.87
C ASP A 355 1.60 8.95 -56.98
N THR A 356 1.90 7.82 -56.33
CA THR A 356 2.23 6.57 -57.06
C THR A 356 2.19 5.29 -56.19
N MET A 357 1.26 4.38 -56.51
CA MET A 357 1.38 2.92 -56.35
C MET A 357 1.65 2.32 -57.76
N PRO A 358 2.42 1.23 -57.92
CA PRO A 358 1.99 -0.14 -57.61
C PRO A 358 3.14 -1.01 -56.98
N ALA A 359 3.14 -2.34 -56.84
CA ALA A 359 2.30 -3.41 -57.42
C ALA A 359 2.11 -4.64 -56.49
N GLU A 360 1.73 -5.78 -57.10
CA GLU A 360 1.19 -7.01 -56.52
C GLU A 360 2.18 -8.21 -56.44
N TRP A 361 1.92 -9.08 -55.43
CA TRP A 361 1.83 -10.56 -55.48
C TRP A 361 2.99 -11.47 -55.99
N ASN A 362 3.39 -12.46 -55.16
CA ASN A 362 3.27 -13.92 -55.42
C ASN A 362 3.76 -14.78 -54.21
N PRO A 363 3.03 -15.82 -53.73
CA PRO A 363 3.46 -16.71 -52.64
C PRO A 363 3.74 -18.18 -53.06
N ASN A 364 4.76 -18.83 -52.44
CA ASN A 364 5.03 -20.28 -52.25
C ASN A 364 6.52 -20.44 -51.81
N GLU A 365 7.05 -21.47 -51.13
CA GLU A 365 6.71 -22.86 -50.73
C GLU A 365 7.30 -23.10 -49.31
N SER A 366 6.69 -23.83 -48.37
CA SER A 366 6.55 -25.29 -48.21
C SER A 366 7.68 -26.06 -47.47
N LYS A 367 7.22 -26.92 -46.53
CA LYS A 367 7.85 -27.81 -45.53
C LYS A 367 9.12 -28.61 -45.93
N GLN A 368 10.01 -28.87 -44.96
CA GLN A 368 10.57 -30.20 -44.54
C GLN A 368 11.53 -29.99 -43.33
N THR A 369 11.27 -30.48 -42.10
CA THR A 369 11.40 -31.84 -41.50
C THR A 369 12.82 -32.37 -41.20
N SER A 370 12.94 -32.94 -39.98
CA SER A 370 14.07 -33.76 -39.46
C SER A 370 15.34 -32.97 -39.04
N ARG A 371 16.17 -33.44 -38.10
CA ARG A 371 16.32 -34.82 -37.57
C ARG A 371 16.89 -34.85 -36.15
N ILE A 372 16.46 -35.85 -35.37
CA ILE A 372 16.97 -36.17 -34.02
C ILE A 372 18.38 -36.77 -34.10
N ARG A 373 19.25 -36.50 -33.11
CA ARG A 373 20.31 -37.45 -32.71
C ARG A 373 20.66 -37.33 -31.22
N ASN A 374 20.38 -38.40 -30.47
CA ASN A 374 20.88 -38.63 -29.10
C ASN A 374 22.33 -39.12 -29.09
N LYS A 375 23.07 -38.82 -28.02
CA LYS A 375 23.93 -39.71 -27.20
C LYS A 375 24.50 -38.87 -26.04
N HIS A 376 24.28 -39.24 -24.77
CA HIS A 376 25.11 -40.14 -23.93
C HIS A 376 26.55 -39.61 -23.72
N VAL A 377 27.21 -39.71 -22.56
CA VAL A 377 26.97 -40.07 -21.12
C VAL A 377 28.40 -40.06 -20.49
N SER A 378 28.53 -40.30 -19.17
CA SER A 378 29.79 -40.41 -18.36
C SER A 378 30.25 -39.07 -17.76
N GLN A 379 30.44 -38.93 -16.43
CA GLN A 379 31.33 -39.65 -15.47
C GLN A 379 32.82 -39.41 -15.79
N GLU A 380 33.74 -39.17 -14.83
CA GLU A 380 33.65 -39.02 -13.37
C GLU A 380 34.90 -38.29 -12.79
N MET A 381 34.86 -38.01 -11.48
CA MET A 381 35.92 -37.77 -10.47
C MET A 381 37.44 -37.66 -10.83
N GLY A 382 38.14 -36.87 -9.98
CA GLY A 382 39.61 -36.90 -9.81
C GLY A 382 40.19 -35.50 -9.53
N GLU A 383 40.18 -34.98 -8.29
CA GLU A 383 41.16 -35.16 -7.19
C GLU A 383 42.47 -34.33 -7.26
N MET A 384 42.82 -33.79 -6.08
CA MET A 384 44.17 -33.60 -5.53
C MET A 384 45.11 -32.48 -6.06
N ALA A 385 45.20 -31.44 -5.22
CA ALA A 385 46.42 -31.00 -4.50
C ALA A 385 47.60 -30.33 -5.23
N GLY A 386 48.21 -29.35 -4.52
CA GLY A 386 49.67 -29.18 -4.54
C GLY A 386 50.21 -27.77 -4.79
N LEU A 387 50.38 -26.99 -3.70
CA LEU A 387 51.59 -26.23 -3.32
C LEU A 387 52.53 -25.69 -4.44
N THR A 388 52.85 -24.39 -4.40
CA THR A 388 54.19 -23.86 -4.01
C THR A 388 54.25 -22.32 -4.02
N GLU A 389 54.85 -21.79 -2.95
CA GLU A 389 55.91 -20.75 -2.86
C GLU A 389 55.96 -19.64 -3.94
N ALA A 390 55.84 -18.34 -3.64
CA ALA A 390 56.55 -17.49 -2.66
C ALA A 390 58.02 -17.17 -3.02
N THR A 391 58.27 -15.97 -3.56
CA THR A 391 59.54 -15.24 -3.35
C THR A 391 59.31 -13.73 -3.51
N GLU A 392 59.83 -12.93 -2.56
CA GLU A 392 59.90 -11.47 -2.64
C GLU A 392 61.06 -11.02 -3.53
N HIS A 393 61.08 -9.74 -3.93
CA HIS A 393 62.31 -8.95 -3.88
C HIS A 393 61.99 -7.45 -3.72
N ILE A 394 62.84 -6.76 -2.95
CA ILE A 394 62.76 -5.36 -2.53
C ILE A 394 63.94 -4.59 -3.14
N GLU A 395 63.72 -3.35 -3.60
CA GLU A 395 64.71 -2.25 -3.69
C GLU A 395 63.94 -0.93 -3.90
N THR A 396 63.64 -0.14 -2.85
CA THR A 396 64.43 0.99 -2.29
C THR A 396 64.65 2.21 -3.19
N ALA A 397 63.77 3.20 -2.98
CA ALA A 397 64.04 4.64 -2.78
C ALA A 397 65.03 5.41 -3.68
N SER A 398 64.53 6.50 -4.28
CA SER A 398 65.18 7.82 -4.23
C SER A 398 64.11 8.92 -4.22
N ALA A 399 64.44 10.09 -3.66
CA ALA A 399 63.50 11.20 -3.45
C ALA A 399 63.89 12.42 -4.28
N GLU A 400 62.90 13.13 -4.84
CA GLU A 400 63.05 14.52 -5.31
C GLU A 400 61.69 15.24 -5.43
N VAL A 401 61.65 16.49 -4.96
CA VAL A 401 60.56 17.48 -4.96
C VAL A 401 61.26 18.86 -4.92
N PRO A 402 60.78 19.95 -5.56
CA PRO A 402 59.54 20.15 -6.34
C PRO A 402 59.76 20.67 -7.78
N ASP A 403 58.69 20.79 -8.55
CA ASP A 403 58.35 22.10 -9.15
C ASP A 403 56.82 22.26 -9.30
N ALA A 404 56.34 23.49 -9.30
CA ALA A 404 54.93 23.85 -9.32
C ALA A 404 54.53 24.50 -10.65
N SER A 405 53.65 23.85 -11.41
CA SER A 405 52.96 24.47 -12.55
C SER A 405 51.45 24.22 -12.45
N LEU A 406 50.70 25.28 -12.16
CA LEU A 406 49.26 25.28 -11.99
C LEU A 406 48.53 24.99 -13.32
N GLY A 407 47.83 23.86 -13.38
CA GLY A 407 46.83 23.57 -14.41
C GLY A 407 45.43 23.64 -13.82
N PHE A 408 44.88 24.85 -13.68
CA PHE A 408 43.44 25.01 -13.41
C PHE A 408 42.68 24.81 -14.73
N GLU A 409 41.91 23.73 -14.85
CA GLU A 409 40.81 23.71 -15.81
C GLU A 409 39.77 24.75 -15.39
N PRO A 410 39.23 25.56 -16.32
CA PRO A 410 38.22 26.55 -15.98
C PRO A 410 36.90 25.83 -15.69
N VAL A 411 36.54 25.74 -14.41
CA VAL A 411 35.17 25.42 -14.00
C VAL A 411 34.27 26.55 -14.54
N GLU A 412 33.37 26.23 -15.48
CA GLU A 412 32.38 27.20 -15.93
C GLU A 412 31.53 27.65 -14.74
N PRO A 413 31.28 28.96 -14.55
CA PRO A 413 30.44 29.43 -13.46
C PRO A 413 29.00 29.00 -13.72
N GLU A 414 28.42 28.20 -12.83
CA GLU A 414 27.00 27.88 -12.86
C GLU A 414 26.18 29.19 -12.89
N GLU A 415 25.24 29.29 -13.85
CA GLU A 415 24.40 30.48 -13.97
C GLU A 415 23.50 30.61 -12.73
N VAL A 416 23.72 31.67 -11.96
CA VAL A 416 22.84 32.04 -10.83
C VAL A 416 21.50 32.55 -11.39
N VAL A 417 20.60 31.61 -11.67
CA VAL A 417 19.23 31.91 -12.12
C VAL A 417 18.46 32.59 -10.98
N ARG A 418 18.34 33.92 -11.05
CA ARG A 418 17.41 34.65 -10.18
C ARG A 418 15.97 34.37 -10.60
N GLY A 419 15.14 33.99 -9.63
CA GLY A 419 13.69 34.20 -9.73
C GLY A 419 12.82 32.97 -9.97
N GLN A 420 13.18 31.80 -9.42
CA GLN A 420 12.20 30.78 -9.03
C GLN A 420 12.63 30.20 -7.68
N SER A 421 11.83 30.43 -6.62
CA SER A 421 11.87 29.56 -5.46
C SER A 421 11.10 28.29 -5.82
N PRO A 422 11.71 27.09 -5.86
CA PRO A 422 10.95 25.87 -5.73
C PRO A 422 10.21 25.91 -4.38
N ALA A 423 9.16 25.11 -4.21
CA ALA A 423 8.66 24.83 -2.87
C ALA A 423 9.83 24.28 -2.05
N GLY A 424 10.27 25.03 -1.03
CA GLY A 424 11.58 24.85 -0.43
C GLY A 424 11.74 23.44 0.14
N ASP A 425 12.71 22.69 -0.37
CA ASP A 425 13.17 21.44 0.24
C ASP A 425 13.87 21.85 1.56
N PRO A 426 13.27 21.62 2.74
CA PRO A 426 13.58 22.37 3.97
C PRO A 426 14.98 22.11 4.54
N LEU A 427 15.74 21.20 3.92
CA LEU A 427 17.10 20.81 4.32
C LEU A 427 18.21 21.38 3.42
N TYR A 428 17.90 21.97 2.26
CA TYR A 428 18.91 22.24 1.20
C TYR A 428 18.92 23.67 0.65
N ASN A 429 18.75 24.69 1.51
CA ASN A 429 18.98 26.09 1.12
C ASN A 429 20.41 26.55 1.49
N LEU A 430 21.41 26.03 0.80
CA LEU A 430 22.83 26.33 1.05
C LEU A 430 23.28 27.65 0.40
N SER A 431 23.05 28.78 1.08
CA SER A 431 23.81 30.01 0.85
C SER A 431 25.11 29.99 1.66
N PRO A 432 26.29 30.31 1.11
CA PRO A 432 27.57 30.28 1.84
C PRO A 432 27.66 31.23 3.05
N GLN A 433 26.76 32.20 3.15
CA GLN A 433 26.65 33.14 4.27
C GLN A 433 25.70 32.66 5.39
N GLY A 434 25.06 31.49 5.22
CA GLY A 434 23.90 31.07 6.01
C GLY A 434 22.64 31.86 5.64
N ASP A 435 21.47 31.34 5.99
CA ASP A 435 20.21 32.08 5.87
C ASP A 435 20.05 33.03 7.08
N PRO A 436 20.10 34.37 6.91
CA PRO A 436 19.90 35.31 8.01
C PRO A 436 18.45 35.33 8.54
N TYR A 437 17.53 34.64 7.86
CA TYR A 437 16.14 34.40 8.28
C TYR A 437 15.85 32.91 8.53
N GLY A 438 16.89 32.10 8.73
CA GLY A 438 16.79 30.64 8.85
C GLY A 438 15.67 30.19 9.77
N ASN A 439 14.89 29.19 9.33
CA ASN A 439 13.72 28.73 10.06
C ASN A 439 14.13 28.23 11.46
N PRO A 440 13.66 28.84 12.57
CA PRO A 440 14.02 28.42 13.93
C PRO A 440 13.53 27.00 14.27
N GLU A 441 12.70 26.39 13.43
CA GLU A 441 12.27 24.99 13.56
C GLU A 441 13.31 23.97 13.07
N PHE A 442 14.32 24.37 12.27
CA PHE A 442 15.36 23.47 11.75
C PHE A 442 16.78 23.98 12.04
N ASN A 443 17.62 23.09 12.52
CA ASN A 443 19.04 23.32 12.70
C ASN A 443 19.82 22.97 11.42
N ILE A 444 20.80 23.78 11.07
CA ILE A 444 21.68 23.51 9.92
C ILE A 444 22.71 22.45 10.34
N ILE A 445 22.57 21.23 9.82
CA ILE A 445 23.60 20.18 9.96
C ILE A 445 24.44 20.13 8.67
N PRO A 446 25.77 20.36 8.74
CA PRO A 446 26.64 20.17 7.58
C PRO A 446 26.75 18.68 7.21
N ASP A 447 26.95 18.41 5.91
CA ASP A 447 27.19 17.08 5.35
C ASP A 447 26.10 16.03 5.65
N GLN A 448 24.93 16.20 5.03
CA GLN A 448 23.79 15.29 5.10
C GLN A 448 23.45 14.70 3.73
N THR A 449 24.42 14.19 2.96
CA THR A 449 24.12 13.58 1.65
C THR A 449 23.06 12.48 1.79
N PRO A 450 21.93 12.54 1.06
CA PRO A 450 20.84 11.60 1.26
C PRO A 450 21.25 10.21 0.76
N GLY A 451 20.92 9.19 1.55
CA GLY A 451 21.04 7.80 1.10
C GLY A 451 19.98 7.46 0.05
N TRP A 452 20.11 6.29 -0.56
CA TRP A 452 19.14 5.80 -1.52
C TRP A 452 18.51 4.50 -1.03
N ILE A 453 17.25 4.28 -1.40
CA ILE A 453 16.54 3.03 -1.13
C ILE A 453 15.84 2.52 -2.38
N ASP A 454 15.81 1.21 -2.54
CA ASP A 454 14.89 0.55 -3.46
C ASP A 454 13.68 0.01 -2.69
N VAL A 455 12.49 0.16 -3.28
CA VAL A 455 11.21 -0.20 -2.67
C VAL A 455 10.64 -1.43 -3.39
N PHE A 456 10.38 -2.50 -2.64
CA PHE A 456 9.84 -3.74 -3.16
C PHE A 456 8.42 -3.98 -2.63
N PRO A 457 7.38 -3.49 -3.32
CA PRO A 457 6.00 -3.86 -3.02
C PRO A 457 5.77 -5.32 -3.39
N GLU A 458 5.76 -6.20 -2.40
CA GLU A 458 5.41 -7.62 -2.57
C GLU A 458 3.92 -7.84 -2.28
N VAL A 459 3.21 -8.38 -3.26
CA VAL A 459 1.78 -8.71 -3.16
C VAL A 459 1.52 -10.16 -3.54
N SER A 460 0.36 -10.69 -3.18
CA SER A 460 -0.19 -11.88 -3.81
C SER A 460 -1.44 -11.49 -4.58
N GLU A 461 -1.61 -11.96 -5.82
CA GLU A 461 -2.85 -11.74 -6.57
C GLU A 461 -4.03 -12.48 -5.92
N THR A 462 -5.24 -11.93 -6.06
CA THR A 462 -6.49 -12.54 -5.54
C THR A 462 -7.49 -12.77 -6.67
N GLN A 463 -8.61 -13.44 -6.34
CA GLN A 463 -9.71 -13.57 -7.29
C GLN A 463 -10.46 -12.25 -7.44
N THR A 464 -10.19 -11.53 -8.52
CA THR A 464 -10.78 -10.22 -8.87
C THR A 464 -12.07 -10.32 -9.68
N GLY A 465 -12.30 -11.47 -10.30
CA GLY A 465 -13.48 -11.78 -11.11
C GLY A 465 -14.55 -12.55 -10.33
N ARG A 466 -15.79 -12.06 -10.36
CA ARG A 466 -16.97 -12.67 -9.74
C ARG A 466 -18.14 -12.75 -10.71
N ILE A 467 -18.87 -13.86 -10.62
CA ILE A 467 -20.16 -14.04 -11.30
C ILE A 467 -21.21 -14.22 -10.21
N MET A 468 -22.27 -13.43 -10.26
CA MET A 468 -23.37 -13.46 -9.29
C MET A 468 -24.67 -13.77 -10.00
N PHE A 469 -25.45 -14.68 -9.43
CA PHE A 469 -26.80 -15.03 -9.86
C PHE A 469 -27.73 -14.83 -8.66
N GLY A 470 -28.88 -14.21 -8.89
CA GLY A 470 -29.88 -13.99 -7.85
C GLY A 470 -31.29 -13.97 -8.43
N VAL A 471 -32.26 -14.24 -7.56
CA VAL A 471 -33.69 -14.01 -7.84
C VAL A 471 -34.25 -13.27 -6.64
N GLY A 472 -34.95 -12.17 -6.90
CA GLY A 472 -35.58 -11.34 -5.88
C GLY A 472 -37.03 -11.04 -6.26
N PHE A 473 -37.85 -10.75 -5.25
CA PHE A 473 -39.20 -10.26 -5.45
C PHE A 473 -39.38 -8.93 -4.70
N ASN A 474 -40.15 -8.02 -5.28
CA ASN A 474 -40.42 -6.70 -4.75
C ASN A 474 -41.88 -6.32 -5.06
N SER A 475 -42.55 -5.57 -4.17
CA SER A 475 -43.92 -5.08 -4.39
C SER A 475 -44.04 -4.02 -5.48
N ASP A 476 -42.97 -3.27 -5.78
CA ASP A 476 -42.93 -2.17 -6.77
C ASP A 476 -42.21 -2.54 -8.08
N ALA A 477 -41.39 -3.60 -8.07
CA ALA A 477 -40.61 -4.06 -9.22
C ALA A 477 -40.85 -5.53 -9.61
N GLY A 478 -41.73 -6.22 -8.89
CA GLY A 478 -42.18 -7.57 -9.19
C GLY A 478 -41.09 -8.62 -9.01
N LEU A 479 -41.07 -9.63 -9.89
CA LEU A 479 -40.06 -10.69 -9.90
C LEU A 479 -38.87 -10.26 -10.76
N LEU A 480 -37.67 -10.33 -10.18
CA LEU A 480 -36.42 -9.92 -10.79
C LEU A 480 -35.42 -11.07 -10.75
N GLY A 481 -34.92 -11.49 -11.91
CA GLY A 481 -33.64 -12.17 -12.00
C GLY A 481 -32.50 -11.16 -11.89
N ASN A 482 -31.33 -11.58 -11.42
CA ASN A 482 -30.11 -10.79 -11.41
C ASN A 482 -28.94 -11.66 -11.88
N PHE A 483 -28.23 -11.20 -12.89
CA PHE A 483 -27.00 -11.80 -13.40
C PHE A 483 -25.95 -10.71 -13.52
N VAL A 484 -24.84 -10.83 -12.80
CA VAL A 484 -23.71 -9.89 -12.85
C VAL A 484 -22.43 -10.66 -13.14
N ILE A 485 -21.69 -10.22 -14.15
CA ILE A 485 -20.27 -10.52 -14.32
C ILE A 485 -19.52 -9.24 -13.97
N ASP A 486 -18.59 -9.31 -13.02
CA ASP A 486 -17.78 -8.18 -12.56
C ASP A 486 -16.32 -8.63 -12.44
N GLU A 487 -15.42 -7.94 -13.13
CA GLU A 487 -13.98 -8.21 -13.18
C GLU A 487 -13.23 -6.92 -12.86
N GLN A 488 -12.51 -6.90 -11.74
CA GLN A 488 -11.84 -5.70 -11.23
C GLN A 488 -10.39 -5.55 -11.69
N ASN A 489 -9.82 -6.59 -12.31
CA ASN A 489 -8.47 -6.58 -12.89
C ASN A 489 -8.50 -6.87 -14.40
N PHE A 490 -9.43 -6.25 -15.11
CA PHE A 490 -9.62 -6.42 -16.54
C PHE A 490 -8.45 -5.85 -17.36
N ASP A 491 -8.28 -6.35 -18.58
CA ASP A 491 -7.32 -5.85 -19.57
C ASP A 491 -7.91 -5.96 -20.98
N LEU A 492 -8.43 -4.85 -21.50
CA LEU A 492 -9.00 -4.77 -22.85
C LEU A 492 -7.99 -5.13 -23.96
N PHE A 493 -6.68 -4.97 -23.70
CA PHE A 493 -5.62 -5.23 -24.67
C PHE A 493 -5.06 -6.65 -24.61
N ARG A 494 -5.67 -7.54 -23.80
CA ARG A 494 -5.30 -8.96 -23.67
C ARG A 494 -6.44 -9.89 -24.13
N PRO A 495 -6.88 -9.81 -25.40
CA PRO A 495 -7.89 -10.75 -25.93
C PRO A 495 -7.38 -12.21 -25.87
N PRO A 496 -8.27 -13.21 -25.95
CA PRO A 496 -7.87 -14.61 -25.86
C PRO A 496 -7.15 -15.02 -27.15
N THR A 497 -5.94 -15.57 -27.01
CA THR A 497 -5.19 -16.18 -28.11
C THR A 497 -5.71 -17.60 -28.39
N SER A 498 -6.29 -18.25 -27.39
CA SER A 498 -6.90 -19.57 -27.50
C SER A 498 -8.16 -19.70 -26.64
N PHE A 499 -9.01 -20.70 -26.94
CA PHE A 499 -10.17 -21.01 -26.11
C PHE A 499 -9.79 -21.46 -24.68
N ARG A 500 -8.57 -21.99 -24.50
CA ARG A 500 -8.05 -22.35 -23.16
C ARG A 500 -7.82 -21.12 -22.30
N ASP A 501 -7.50 -19.97 -22.89
CA ASP A 501 -7.24 -18.74 -22.15
C ASP A 501 -8.51 -18.23 -21.44
N ILE A 502 -9.67 -18.51 -22.04
CA ILE A 502 -11.01 -18.24 -21.47
C ILE A 502 -11.33 -19.25 -20.36
N LEU A 503 -11.15 -20.56 -20.62
CA LEU A 503 -11.41 -21.62 -19.63
C LEU A 503 -10.52 -21.50 -18.39
N ASN A 504 -9.25 -21.12 -18.57
CA ASN A 504 -8.29 -20.92 -17.49
C ASN A 504 -8.43 -19.54 -16.82
N GLY A 505 -9.33 -18.68 -17.31
CA GLY A 505 -9.54 -17.34 -16.76
C GLY A 505 -8.32 -16.41 -16.85
N THR A 506 -7.50 -16.55 -17.90
CA THR A 506 -6.28 -15.74 -18.12
C THR A 506 -6.49 -14.61 -19.14
N ALA A 507 -7.48 -14.78 -20.02
CA ALA A 507 -7.83 -13.79 -21.02
C ALA A 507 -8.48 -12.55 -20.38
N TRP A 508 -8.24 -11.39 -20.97
CA TRP A 508 -8.73 -10.07 -20.55
C TRP A 508 -8.40 -9.72 -19.09
N ARG A 509 -7.27 -10.18 -18.55
CA ARG A 509 -6.83 -9.86 -17.17
C ARG A 509 -5.43 -9.26 -17.10
N GLY A 510 -5.27 -8.30 -16.19
CA GLY A 510 -3.97 -7.83 -15.72
C GLY A 510 -3.74 -6.32 -15.69
N ALA A 511 -4.60 -5.48 -16.27
CA ALA A 511 -4.36 -4.03 -16.38
C ALA A 511 -5.06 -3.19 -15.30
N GLY A 512 -5.70 -3.80 -14.30
CA GLY A 512 -6.40 -3.08 -13.24
C GLY A 512 -7.61 -2.26 -13.72
N GLN A 513 -8.09 -2.52 -14.94
CA GLN A 513 -9.33 -1.95 -15.47
C GLN A 513 -10.53 -2.67 -14.82
N GLN A 514 -11.69 -2.02 -14.83
CA GLN A 514 -12.92 -2.59 -14.29
C GLN A 514 -13.88 -2.88 -15.44
N PHE A 515 -14.40 -4.09 -15.51
CA PHE A 515 -15.44 -4.50 -16.45
C PHE A 515 -16.62 -5.08 -15.69
N ARG A 516 -17.82 -4.54 -15.92
CA ARG A 516 -19.04 -5.01 -15.28
C ARG A 516 -20.19 -5.07 -16.27
N LEU A 517 -20.73 -6.28 -16.45
CA LEU A 517 -21.97 -6.58 -17.15
C LEU A 517 -23.03 -6.94 -16.10
N GLU A 518 -24.18 -6.29 -16.14
CA GLU A 518 -25.32 -6.56 -15.28
C GLU A 518 -26.59 -6.72 -16.13
N ALA A 519 -27.26 -7.86 -15.99
CA ALA A 519 -28.54 -8.17 -16.62
C ALA A 519 -29.56 -8.55 -15.54
N VAL A 520 -30.62 -7.75 -15.46
CA VAL A 520 -31.70 -7.87 -14.48
C VAL A 520 -33.00 -8.03 -15.27
N PRO A 521 -33.33 -9.24 -15.75
CA PRO A 521 -34.62 -9.51 -16.41
C PRO A 521 -35.74 -9.56 -15.37
N GLY A 522 -36.87 -8.91 -15.64
CA GLY A 522 -38.01 -8.90 -14.73
C GLY A 522 -39.32 -8.42 -15.36
N ASN A 523 -40.43 -8.64 -14.66
CA ASN A 523 -41.78 -8.48 -15.21
C ASN A 523 -42.32 -7.04 -15.17
N GLN A 524 -41.95 -6.24 -14.17
CA GLN A 524 -42.27 -4.80 -14.10
C GLN A 524 -41.04 -3.94 -14.40
N LEU A 525 -39.84 -4.44 -14.13
CA LEU A 525 -38.58 -3.78 -14.37
C LEU A 525 -37.61 -4.76 -15.04
N SER A 526 -37.02 -4.35 -16.16
CA SER A 526 -35.86 -4.99 -16.77
C SER A 526 -34.73 -3.98 -16.95
N ARG A 527 -33.50 -4.34 -16.58
CA ARG A 527 -32.31 -3.47 -16.71
C ARG A 527 -31.12 -4.27 -17.22
N TYR A 528 -30.43 -3.72 -18.20
CA TYR A 528 -29.20 -4.27 -18.75
C TYR A 528 -28.16 -3.15 -18.80
N THR A 529 -27.01 -3.33 -18.17
CA THR A 529 -25.92 -2.36 -18.19
C THR A 529 -24.60 -3.03 -18.51
N LEU A 530 -23.83 -2.40 -19.37
CA LEU A 530 -22.46 -2.76 -19.69
C LEU A 530 -21.59 -1.57 -19.31
N SER A 531 -20.53 -1.79 -18.54
CA SER A 531 -19.61 -0.73 -18.13
C SER A 531 -18.18 -1.23 -18.16
N TRP A 532 -17.31 -0.38 -18.70
CA TRP A 532 -15.85 -0.53 -18.65
C TRP A 532 -15.25 0.77 -18.13
N ARG A 533 -14.23 0.65 -17.29
CA ARG A 533 -13.49 1.79 -16.73
C ARG A 533 -12.01 1.48 -16.65
N ASP A 534 -11.20 2.40 -17.12
CA ASP A 534 -9.78 2.45 -16.81
C ASP A 534 -9.53 3.54 -15.75
N PRO A 535 -9.15 3.18 -14.51
CA PRO A 535 -8.85 4.16 -13.46
C PRO A 535 -7.58 4.98 -13.72
N TYR A 536 -6.64 4.45 -14.51
CA TYR A 536 -5.33 5.04 -14.81
C TYR A 536 -5.08 4.89 -16.32
N PHE A 537 -5.92 5.53 -17.11
CA PHE A 537 -5.97 5.38 -18.56
C PHE A 537 -4.60 5.68 -19.18
N LEU A 538 -4.05 4.69 -19.89
CA LEU A 538 -2.70 4.72 -20.47
C LEU A 538 -1.58 4.95 -19.43
N ASP A 539 -1.74 4.40 -18.22
CA ASP A 539 -0.83 4.56 -17.08
C ASP A 539 -0.61 6.03 -16.67
N THR A 540 -1.65 6.85 -16.81
CA THR A 540 -1.66 8.27 -16.40
C THR A 540 -2.56 8.53 -15.19
N ASN A 541 -2.55 9.76 -14.68
CA ASN A 541 -3.49 10.24 -13.66
C ASN A 541 -4.90 10.56 -14.22
N TYR A 542 -5.16 10.27 -15.50
CA TYR A 542 -6.51 10.36 -16.08
C TYR A 542 -7.25 9.04 -15.93
N SER A 543 -8.57 9.11 -15.77
CA SER A 543 -9.45 7.95 -15.79
C SER A 543 -10.47 8.07 -16.92
N LEU A 544 -10.76 6.97 -17.61
CA LEU A 544 -11.76 6.88 -18.67
C LEU A 544 -12.83 5.87 -18.26
N GLY A 545 -14.10 6.22 -18.42
CA GLY A 545 -15.24 5.35 -18.17
C GLY A 545 -16.21 5.38 -19.33
N LEU A 546 -16.62 4.21 -19.79
CA LEU A 546 -17.62 4.00 -20.84
C LEU A 546 -18.72 3.10 -20.27
N SER A 547 -19.98 3.52 -20.36
CA SER A 547 -21.09 2.62 -20.07
C SER A 547 -22.24 2.77 -21.06
N GLY A 548 -22.88 1.64 -21.36
CA GLY A 548 -24.14 1.55 -22.07
C GLY A 548 -25.21 0.97 -21.16
N PHE A 549 -26.44 1.45 -21.27
CA PHE A 549 -27.56 0.93 -20.50
C PHE A 549 -28.82 0.84 -21.36
N TYR A 550 -29.60 -0.21 -21.13
CA TYR A 550 -30.97 -0.36 -21.59
C TYR A 550 -31.85 -0.68 -20.38
N TYR A 551 -32.94 0.04 -20.26
CA TYR A 551 -33.87 -0.01 -19.15
C TYR A 551 -35.29 -0.05 -19.71
N GLN A 552 -36.13 -0.91 -19.15
CA GLN A 552 -37.55 -0.92 -19.40
C GLN A 552 -38.28 -1.02 -18.07
N ARG A 553 -39.27 -0.15 -17.86
CA ARG A 553 -40.17 -0.24 -16.72
C ARG A 553 -41.61 -0.03 -17.17
N ASN A 554 -42.47 -0.92 -16.69
CA ASN A 554 -43.91 -0.82 -16.86
C ASN A 554 -44.46 -0.16 -15.60
N PHE A 555 -44.85 1.11 -15.66
CA PHE A 555 -45.55 1.78 -14.56
C PHE A 555 -47.04 1.44 -14.60
N LYS A 556 -47.78 1.84 -13.56
CA LYS A 556 -49.24 1.67 -13.55
C LYS A 556 -49.92 2.43 -14.69
N ASP A 557 -49.38 3.60 -15.05
CA ASP A 557 -50.05 4.58 -15.91
C ASP A 557 -49.37 4.83 -17.27
N TRP A 558 -48.19 4.27 -17.52
CA TRP A 558 -47.50 4.23 -18.82
C TRP A 558 -46.37 3.19 -18.81
N ASP A 559 -45.91 2.78 -19.99
CA ASP A 559 -44.67 2.03 -20.15
C ASP A 559 -43.52 2.96 -20.57
N GLU A 560 -42.31 2.68 -20.09
CA GLU A 560 -41.11 3.47 -20.37
C GLU A 560 -39.95 2.57 -20.79
N LYS A 561 -39.25 2.95 -21.86
CA LYS A 561 -37.94 2.40 -22.24
C LYS A 561 -36.91 3.52 -22.26
N ARG A 562 -35.71 3.26 -21.75
CA ARG A 562 -34.54 4.14 -21.89
C ARG A 562 -33.36 3.37 -22.44
N GLY A 563 -32.78 3.84 -23.52
CA GLY A 563 -31.53 3.31 -24.08
C GLY A 563 -30.52 4.43 -24.21
N GLY A 564 -29.32 4.26 -23.66
CA GLY A 564 -28.33 5.34 -23.66
C GLY A 564 -26.90 4.90 -23.35
N GLY A 565 -26.00 5.87 -23.44
CA GLY A 565 -24.59 5.73 -23.13
C GLY A 565 -24.08 6.88 -22.26
N ARG A 566 -23.01 6.62 -21.52
CA ARG A 566 -22.27 7.62 -20.74
C ARG A 566 -20.79 7.47 -21.02
N VAL A 567 -20.14 8.59 -21.32
CA VAL A 567 -18.68 8.72 -21.37
C VAL A 567 -18.25 9.61 -20.21
N SER A 568 -17.27 9.19 -19.43
CA SER A 568 -16.72 9.99 -18.34
C SER A 568 -15.20 10.04 -18.41
N VAL A 569 -14.65 11.25 -18.30
CA VAL A 569 -13.20 11.49 -18.17
C VAL A 569 -12.96 12.14 -16.81
N GLY A 570 -11.97 11.67 -16.07
CA GLY A 570 -11.55 12.30 -14.82
C GLY A 570 -10.04 12.49 -14.75
N GLN A 571 -9.59 13.39 -13.89
CA GLN A 571 -8.18 13.63 -13.58
C GLN A 571 -7.99 13.59 -12.06
N GLN A 572 -6.99 12.83 -11.62
CA GLN A 572 -6.51 12.85 -10.24
C GLN A 572 -5.39 13.90 -10.12
N PHE A 573 -5.63 14.95 -9.34
CA PHE A 573 -4.65 16.03 -9.12
C PHE A 573 -3.78 15.75 -7.89
N THR A 574 -4.36 15.18 -6.84
CA THR A 574 -3.65 14.74 -5.64
C THR A 574 -4.16 13.37 -5.20
N PRO A 575 -3.52 12.68 -4.25
CA PRO A 575 -4.02 11.40 -3.73
C PRO A 575 -5.44 11.45 -3.14
N PHE A 576 -5.95 12.66 -2.85
CA PHE A 576 -7.24 12.93 -2.19
C PHE A 576 -8.20 13.79 -3.03
N PHE A 577 -7.73 14.45 -4.09
CA PHE A 577 -8.53 15.33 -4.94
C PHE A 577 -8.50 14.89 -6.41
N SER A 578 -9.69 14.70 -6.96
CA SER A 578 -9.92 14.36 -8.37
C SER A 578 -11.17 15.05 -8.89
N ALA A 579 -11.18 15.43 -10.17
CA ALA A 579 -12.38 15.88 -10.86
C ALA A 579 -12.84 14.84 -11.89
N ASN A 580 -14.15 14.82 -12.18
CA ASN A 580 -14.72 13.98 -13.24
C ASN A 580 -15.77 14.79 -14.02
N VAL A 581 -15.68 14.75 -15.34
CA VAL A 581 -16.68 15.27 -16.27
C VAL A 581 -17.28 14.09 -17.01
N ALA A 582 -18.60 14.08 -17.17
CA ALA A 582 -19.29 13.02 -17.88
C ALA A 582 -20.43 13.55 -18.75
N VAL A 583 -20.53 13.02 -19.96
CA VAL A 583 -21.60 13.29 -20.92
C VAL A 583 -22.46 12.04 -21.02
N ARG A 584 -23.79 12.20 -21.10
CA ARG A 584 -24.75 11.09 -21.11
C ARG A 584 -25.86 11.34 -22.12
N ALA A 585 -25.85 10.61 -23.23
CA ALA A 585 -26.95 10.62 -24.19
C ALA A 585 -27.90 9.44 -23.92
N GLU A 586 -29.20 9.70 -23.80
CA GLU A 586 -30.24 8.67 -23.68
C GLU A 586 -31.48 8.99 -24.52
N ASN A 587 -32.05 7.98 -25.16
CA ASN A 587 -33.36 8.03 -25.79
C ASN A 587 -34.39 7.43 -24.83
N VAL A 588 -35.41 8.22 -24.49
CA VAL A 588 -36.53 7.85 -23.62
C VAL A 588 -37.79 7.70 -24.48
N GLU A 589 -38.32 6.48 -24.55
CA GLU A 589 -39.57 6.15 -25.23
C GLU A 589 -40.68 5.93 -24.18
N ILE A 590 -41.67 6.83 -24.13
CA ILE A 590 -42.88 6.69 -23.31
C ILE A 590 -44.01 6.21 -24.21
N PHE A 591 -44.67 5.11 -23.84
CA PHE A 591 -45.73 4.47 -24.62
C PHE A 591 -46.81 3.89 -23.71
N ASN A 592 -47.93 3.41 -24.30
CA ASN A 592 -49.08 2.84 -23.59
C ASN A 592 -49.61 3.67 -22.38
N PRO A 593 -49.86 4.98 -22.50
CA PRO A 593 -50.41 5.77 -21.40
C PRO A 593 -51.87 5.40 -21.08
N ASN A 594 -52.22 5.31 -19.80
CA ASN A 594 -53.61 5.16 -19.35
C ASN A 594 -54.45 6.39 -19.72
N VAL A 595 -55.65 6.17 -20.26
CA VAL A 595 -56.55 7.24 -20.71
C VAL A 595 -57.68 7.46 -19.68
N PRO A 596 -58.01 8.69 -19.27
CA PRO A 596 -57.42 9.97 -19.70
C PRO A 596 -56.06 10.28 -19.05
N ALA A 597 -55.04 10.43 -19.89
CA ALA A 597 -53.70 10.83 -19.46
C ALA A 597 -53.63 12.35 -19.20
N PRO A 598 -52.88 12.83 -18.20
CA PRO A 598 -52.58 14.26 -18.04
C PRO A 598 -51.90 14.85 -19.29
N LEU A 599 -52.16 16.13 -19.61
CA LEU A 599 -51.63 16.79 -20.81
C LEU A 599 -50.09 16.70 -20.91
N ILE A 600 -49.38 16.82 -19.79
CA ILE A 600 -47.91 16.71 -19.74
C ILE A 600 -47.40 15.31 -20.12
N LEU A 601 -48.16 14.25 -19.81
CA LEU A 601 -47.84 12.88 -20.23
C LEU A 601 -48.12 12.72 -21.74
N GLN A 602 -49.25 13.26 -22.23
CA GLN A 602 -49.58 13.22 -23.66
C GLN A 602 -48.53 13.93 -24.53
N GLN A 603 -47.93 15.02 -24.04
CA GLN A 603 -46.84 15.74 -24.71
C GLN A 603 -45.50 14.98 -24.69
N ALA A 604 -45.29 14.09 -23.72
CA ALA A 604 -44.05 13.32 -23.56
C ALA A 604 -44.08 11.93 -24.22
N VAL A 605 -45.26 11.45 -24.64
CA VAL A 605 -45.43 10.17 -25.35
C VAL A 605 -44.68 10.18 -26.68
N GLY A 606 -43.96 9.08 -26.96
CA GLY A 606 -43.05 8.97 -28.10
C GLY A 606 -41.58 8.93 -27.66
N ARG A 607 -40.67 9.10 -28.63
CA ARG A 607 -39.21 9.05 -28.43
C ARG A 607 -38.65 10.45 -28.21
N ASN A 608 -37.95 10.63 -27.09
CA ASN A 608 -37.31 11.88 -26.71
C ASN A 608 -35.82 11.64 -26.49
N LEU A 609 -34.97 12.36 -27.22
CA LEU A 609 -33.52 12.33 -26.99
C LEU A 609 -33.17 13.34 -25.88
N LEU A 610 -32.43 12.87 -24.88
CA LEU A 610 -31.83 13.65 -23.80
C LEU A 610 -30.29 13.51 -23.90
N SER A 611 -29.54 14.58 -23.66
CA SER A 611 -28.07 14.63 -23.84
C SER A 611 -27.40 15.57 -22.86
#